data_AF-A0A7S3CNF7-F1
#
_entry.id   AF-A0A7S3CNF7-F1
#
_cell.length_a   1.000
_cell.length_b   1.000
_cell.length_c   1.000
_cell.angle_alpha   90.00
_cell.angle_beta   90.00
_cell.angle_gamma   90.00
#
_symmetry.space_group_name_H-M   'P 1'
#
loop_
_entity.id
_entity.type
_entity.pdbx_description
1 polymer ?
#
loop_
_entity_poly.entity_id
_entity_poly.type
_entity_poly.pdbx_seq_one_letter_code
_entity_poly.pdbx_strand_id
1 'polypeptide(L)'
;MDIKLENILISKEGILKFCDFGFSMPVSTYVTRKMGSSFYMAPEIYEASQMPCKAQQTDIFSLGVLFFMMAFGAPPFSEATMNDGFFSFIKLRPGNTDFFKFHPHTRQLFRAKAIPENFQRLLLAMLMHEPSKRVQRVQDLREFDFFKESEQDLCFKDMEFGAKRLIQHEVMVQC
;
A
#
# COMPACT_ATOMS: atom_id res chain seq x y z
N MET A 1 -1.87 -9.49 -8.48
CA MET A 1 -2.35 -8.46 -9.43
C MET A 1 -3.76 -7.93 -9.13
N ASP A 2 -4.45 -8.45 -8.11
CA ASP A 2 -5.69 -7.86 -7.59
C ASP A 2 -5.59 -7.71 -6.05
N ILE A 3 -4.48 -7.11 -5.61
CA ILE A 3 -4.30 -6.73 -4.20
C ILE A 3 -5.11 -5.47 -3.95
N LYS A 4 -6.22 -5.61 -3.24
CA LYS A 4 -7.15 -4.54 -2.88
C LYS A 4 -7.82 -4.87 -1.54
N LEU A 5 -8.32 -3.86 -0.81
CA LEU A 5 -8.92 -4.06 0.51
C LEU A 5 -10.10 -5.04 0.46
N GLU A 6 -10.87 -5.00 -0.62
CA GLU A 6 -12.05 -5.84 -0.84
C GLU A 6 -11.71 -7.34 -0.96
N ASN A 7 -10.45 -7.67 -1.27
CA ASN A 7 -9.96 -9.03 -1.39
C ASN A 7 -9.24 -9.53 -0.12
N ILE A 8 -9.34 -8.80 0.99
CA ILE A 8 -8.75 -9.15 2.28
C ILE A 8 -9.85 -9.39 3.30
N LEU A 9 -9.99 -10.65 3.70
CA LEU A 9 -10.87 -11.06 4.77
C LEU A 9 -10.15 -10.96 6.11
N ILE A 10 -10.89 -10.57 7.15
CA ILE A 10 -10.42 -10.62 8.53
C ILE A 10 -11.10 -11.81 9.20
N SER A 11 -10.32 -12.78 9.71
CA SER A 11 -10.88 -13.88 10.50
C SER A 11 -11.38 -13.38 11.85
N LYS A 12 -12.16 -14.19 12.57
CA LYS A 12 -12.64 -13.85 13.92
C LYS A 12 -11.51 -13.61 14.92
N GLU A 13 -10.33 -14.15 14.62
CA GLU A 13 -9.09 -14.02 15.38
C GLU A 13 -8.24 -12.81 14.94
N GLY A 14 -8.75 -11.96 14.04
CA GLY A 14 -8.03 -10.78 13.53
C GLY A 14 -6.96 -11.08 12.48
N ILE A 15 -6.95 -12.30 11.92
CA ILE A 15 -5.96 -12.70 10.91
C ILE A 15 -6.43 -12.25 9.53
N LEU A 16 -5.59 -11.50 8.82
CA LEU A 16 -5.83 -11.10 7.43
C LEU A 16 -5.58 -12.28 6.47
N LYS A 17 -6.53 -12.54 5.57
CA LYS A 17 -6.45 -13.59 4.55
C LYS A 17 -6.90 -13.06 3.19
N PHE A 18 -6.11 -13.31 2.15
CA PHE A 18 -6.52 -13.04 0.78
C PHE A 18 -7.57 -14.08 0.33
N CYS A 19 -8.65 -13.64 -0.31
CA CYS A 19 -9.76 -14.51 -0.73
C CYS A 19 -9.99 -14.61 -2.23
N ASP A 20 -9.41 -13.73 -3.05
CA ASP A 20 -9.60 -13.73 -4.50
C ASP A 20 -8.27 -13.99 -5.24
N PHE A 21 -8.23 -15.11 -5.95
CA PHE A 21 -7.10 -15.55 -6.75
C PHE A 21 -7.43 -15.58 -8.26
N GLY A 22 -8.56 -15.01 -8.68
CA GLY A 22 -9.01 -15.03 -10.09
C GLY A 22 -8.03 -14.35 -11.07
N PHE A 23 -7.16 -13.47 -10.55
CA PHE A 23 -6.09 -12.79 -11.30
C PHE A 23 -4.68 -13.19 -10.85
N SER A 24 -4.54 -14.31 -10.12
CA SER A 24 -3.22 -14.79 -9.70
C SER A 24 -2.39 -15.27 -10.88
N MET A 25 -1.13 -14.87 -10.89
CA MET A 25 -0.15 -15.25 -11.91
C MET A 25 1.16 -15.67 -11.21
N PRO A 26 1.99 -16.51 -11.84
CA PRO A 26 3.34 -16.78 -11.36
C PRO A 26 4.13 -15.48 -11.10
N VAL A 27 4.97 -15.48 -10.08
CA VAL A 27 5.77 -14.30 -9.67
C VAL A 27 6.66 -13.77 -10.79
N SER A 28 7.14 -14.64 -11.67
CA SER A 28 7.98 -14.32 -12.82
C SER A 28 7.21 -13.82 -14.05
N THR A 29 5.88 -13.76 -13.99
CA THR A 29 5.05 -13.36 -15.13
C THR A 29 5.21 -11.86 -15.42
N TYR A 30 5.25 -11.56 -16.71
CA TYR A 30 5.17 -10.19 -17.22
C TYR A 30 3.73 -9.82 -17.52
N VAL A 31 3.37 -8.61 -17.14
CA VAL A 31 2.08 -7.97 -17.37
C VAL A 31 2.18 -7.20 -18.67
N THR A 32 1.28 -7.50 -19.60
CA THR A 32 1.29 -6.92 -20.96
C THR A 32 0.06 -6.06 -21.26
N ARG A 33 -0.77 -5.78 -20.26
CA ARG A 33 -1.97 -4.95 -20.41
C ARG A 33 -2.30 -4.23 -19.11
N LYS A 34 -3.02 -3.12 -19.22
CA LYS A 34 -3.58 -2.41 -18.08
C LYS A 34 -4.58 -3.33 -17.35
N MET A 35 -4.37 -3.57 -16.06
CA MET A 35 -5.30 -4.32 -15.21
C MET A 35 -5.12 -3.99 -13.73
N GLY A 36 -6.11 -4.34 -12.91
CA GLY A 36 -6.20 -3.94 -11.50
C GLY A 36 -7.08 -2.71 -11.29
N SER A 37 -7.37 -2.42 -10.03
CA SER A 37 -8.20 -1.27 -9.63
C SER A 37 -7.35 0.00 -9.56
N SER A 38 -7.84 1.12 -10.10
CA SER A 38 -7.06 2.35 -10.33
C SER A 38 -6.28 2.85 -9.11
N PHE A 39 -6.87 2.78 -7.91
CA PHE A 39 -6.22 3.24 -6.68
C PHE A 39 -4.96 2.43 -6.30
N TYR A 40 -4.93 1.13 -6.62
CA TYR A 40 -3.84 0.23 -6.25
C TYR A 40 -2.81 0.06 -7.39
N MET A 41 -3.13 0.58 -8.58
CA MET A 41 -2.37 0.34 -9.79
C MET A 41 -0.98 0.99 -9.73
N ALA A 42 0.05 0.19 -9.97
CA ALA A 42 1.42 0.69 -10.08
C ALA A 42 1.60 1.55 -11.36
N PRO A 43 2.48 2.55 -11.36
CA PRO A 43 2.63 3.47 -12.49
C PRO A 43 3.01 2.76 -13.79
N GLU A 44 3.83 1.71 -13.72
CA GLU A 44 4.25 0.95 -14.89
C GLU A 44 3.11 0.17 -15.58
N ILE A 45 1.99 -0.10 -14.90
CA ILE A 45 0.84 -0.79 -15.48
C ILE A 45 0.17 0.06 -16.57
N TYR A 46 0.20 1.39 -16.45
CA TYR A 46 -0.38 2.30 -17.44
C TYR A 46 0.31 2.16 -18.81
N GLU A 47 1.57 1.74 -18.82
CA GLU A 47 2.39 1.55 -20.03
C GLU A 47 2.60 0.06 -20.38
N ALA A 48 1.98 -0.87 -19.64
CA ALA A 48 2.21 -2.31 -19.77
C ALA A 48 1.93 -2.89 -21.17
N SER A 49 1.08 -2.23 -21.96
CA SER A 49 0.80 -2.61 -23.35
C SER A 49 1.99 -2.40 -24.31
N GLN A 50 2.89 -1.48 -23.97
CA GLN A 50 4.08 -1.14 -24.75
C GLN A 50 5.34 -1.70 -24.11
N MET A 51 5.41 -1.66 -22.78
CA MET A 51 6.55 -2.12 -21.99
C MET A 51 6.07 -3.11 -20.92
N PRO A 52 6.18 -4.42 -21.18
CA PRO A 52 5.77 -5.42 -20.21
C PRO A 52 6.49 -5.26 -18.87
N CYS A 53 5.76 -5.29 -17.76
CA CYS A 53 6.32 -5.10 -16.42
C CYS A 53 6.19 -6.37 -15.55
N LYS A 54 7.02 -6.51 -14.52
CA LYS A 54 7.00 -7.71 -13.66
C LYS A 54 5.81 -7.66 -12.70
N ALA A 55 4.99 -8.72 -12.70
CA ALA A 55 3.82 -8.82 -11.82
C ALA A 55 4.15 -8.67 -10.32
N GLN A 56 5.31 -9.19 -9.89
CA GLN A 56 5.77 -9.03 -8.51
C GLN A 56 5.98 -7.58 -8.11
N GLN A 57 6.56 -6.76 -8.99
CA GLN A 57 6.84 -5.36 -8.70
C GLN A 57 5.54 -4.57 -8.57
N THR A 58 4.59 -4.83 -9.47
CA THR A 58 3.27 -4.22 -9.42
C THR A 58 2.53 -4.62 -8.14
N ASP A 59 2.65 -5.87 -7.70
CA ASP A 59 2.05 -6.34 -6.45
C ASP A 59 2.66 -5.69 -5.19
N ILE A 60 3.98 -5.49 -5.16
CA ILE A 60 4.65 -4.79 -4.04
C ILE A 60 4.16 -3.34 -3.92
N PHE A 61 3.94 -2.65 -5.05
CA PHE A 61 3.40 -1.28 -5.03
C PHE A 61 1.96 -1.25 -4.54
N SER A 62 1.12 -2.15 -5.07
CA SER A 62 -0.28 -2.29 -4.65
C SER A 62 -0.39 -2.63 -3.15
N LEU A 63 0.54 -3.45 -2.62
CA LEU A 63 0.65 -3.73 -1.19
C LEU A 63 1.03 -2.47 -0.38
N GLY A 64 1.86 -1.58 -0.94
CA GLY A 64 2.20 -0.29 -0.32
C GLY A 64 0.99 0.64 -0.23
N VAL A 65 0.21 0.74 -1.31
CA VAL A 65 -1.07 1.47 -1.31
C VAL A 65 -2.02 0.89 -0.27
N LEU A 66 -2.14 -0.43 -0.23
CA LEU A 66 -2.99 -1.13 0.73
C LEU A 66 -2.59 -0.84 2.17
N PHE A 67 -1.30 -0.94 2.51
CA PHE A 67 -0.79 -0.67 3.85
C PHE A 67 -1.06 0.78 4.26
N PHE A 68 -0.90 1.72 3.32
CA PHE A 68 -1.26 3.11 3.54
C PHE A 68 -2.77 3.26 3.85
N MET A 69 -3.64 2.62 3.06
CA MET A 69 -5.09 2.68 3.27
C MET A 69 -5.52 2.02 4.60
N MET A 70 -4.91 0.91 5.00
CA MET A 70 -5.18 0.29 6.30
C MET A 70 -4.80 1.20 7.46
N ALA A 71 -3.65 1.89 7.36
CA ALA A 71 -3.16 2.77 8.41
C ALA A 71 -3.93 4.10 8.51
N PHE A 72 -4.35 4.67 7.37
CA PHE A 72 -4.86 6.04 7.32
C PHE A 72 -6.30 6.19 6.82
N GLY A 73 -6.92 5.10 6.38
CA GLY A 73 -8.32 5.06 5.92
C GLY A 73 -8.59 5.74 4.58
N ALA A 74 -7.54 6.08 3.81
CA ALA A 74 -7.62 6.74 2.51
C ALA A 74 -6.42 6.36 1.65
N PRO A 75 -6.50 6.43 0.31
CA PRO A 75 -5.36 6.12 -0.55
C PRO A 75 -4.28 7.23 -0.47
N PRO A 76 -3.01 6.92 -0.78
CA PRO A 76 -1.91 7.89 -0.77
C PRO A 76 -1.99 8.92 -1.90
N PHE A 77 -2.72 8.60 -2.97
CA PHE A 77 -2.98 9.41 -4.15
C PHE A 77 -4.20 8.81 -4.87
N SER A 78 -4.85 9.55 -5.76
CA SER A 78 -5.99 9.04 -6.56
C SER A 78 -5.54 8.08 -7.65
N GLU A 79 -4.47 8.42 -8.36
CA GLU A 79 -3.87 7.58 -9.40
C GLU A 79 -2.34 7.75 -9.39
N ALA A 80 -1.61 6.68 -9.74
CA ALA A 80 -0.16 6.70 -9.82
C ALA A 80 0.33 7.36 -11.13
N THR A 81 -0.08 8.60 -11.38
CA THR A 81 0.25 9.38 -12.59
C THR A 81 0.76 10.79 -12.23
N MET A 82 1.45 11.44 -13.15
CA MET A 82 1.99 12.80 -12.93
C MET A 82 0.92 13.88 -12.73
N ASN A 83 -0.35 13.59 -13.06
CA ASN A 83 -1.47 14.49 -12.83
C ASN A 83 -1.87 14.54 -11.35
N ASP A 84 -1.49 13.53 -10.56
CA ASP A 84 -1.70 13.52 -9.12
C ASP A 84 -0.52 14.17 -8.39
N GLY A 85 -0.80 15.20 -7.60
CA GLY A 85 0.24 15.97 -6.90
C GLY A 85 1.00 15.17 -5.83
N PHE A 86 0.35 14.21 -5.17
CA PHE A 86 0.97 13.37 -4.15
C PHE A 86 1.84 12.30 -4.79
N PHE A 87 1.38 11.70 -5.89
CA PHE A 87 2.21 10.79 -6.66
C PHE A 87 3.42 11.51 -7.27
N SER A 88 3.21 12.68 -7.87
CA SER A 88 4.28 13.54 -8.40
C SER A 88 5.31 13.88 -7.32
N PHE A 89 4.87 14.18 -6.09
CA PHE A 89 5.77 14.39 -4.96
C PHE A 89 6.66 13.17 -4.68
N ILE A 90 6.07 11.96 -4.58
CA ILE A 90 6.83 10.72 -4.34
C ILE A 90 7.84 10.47 -5.45
N LYS A 91 7.45 10.67 -6.73
CA LYS A 91 8.34 10.45 -7.87
C LYS A 91 9.50 11.46 -7.89
N LEU A 92 9.21 12.74 -7.66
CA LEU A 92 10.21 13.81 -7.72
C LEU A 92 11.11 13.84 -6.47
N ARG A 93 10.64 13.29 -5.34
CA ARG A 93 11.37 13.26 -4.07
C ARG A 93 11.30 11.86 -3.44
N PRO A 94 11.92 10.83 -4.05
CA PRO A 94 11.84 9.46 -3.55
C PRO A 94 12.34 9.35 -2.11
N GLY A 95 11.57 8.67 -1.24
CA GLY A 95 11.93 8.46 0.16
C GLY A 95 11.76 9.69 1.07
N ASN A 96 11.27 10.83 0.56
CA ASN A 96 11.09 12.02 1.39
C ASN A 96 9.83 11.91 2.28
N THR A 97 10.04 11.91 3.59
CA THR A 97 8.99 11.77 4.60
C THR A 97 8.10 13.00 4.77
N ASP A 98 8.46 14.16 4.20
CA ASP A 98 7.56 15.33 4.13
C ASP A 98 6.25 15.00 3.40
N PHE A 99 6.20 13.92 2.62
CA PHE A 99 4.96 13.34 2.12
C PHE A 99 3.89 13.22 3.23
N PHE A 100 4.24 12.64 4.38
CA PHE A 100 3.32 12.45 5.50
C PHE A 100 2.98 13.75 6.24
N LYS A 101 3.87 14.74 6.17
CA LYS A 101 3.65 16.07 6.76
C LYS A 101 2.59 16.85 6.01
N PHE A 102 2.52 16.70 4.68
CA PHE A 102 1.64 17.48 3.82
C PHE A 102 0.37 16.74 3.40
N HIS A 103 0.38 15.41 3.36
CA HIS A 103 -0.77 14.63 2.92
C HIS A 103 -1.96 14.75 3.91
N PRO A 104 -3.19 15.00 3.42
CA PRO A 104 -4.33 15.42 4.24
C PRO A 104 -4.73 14.41 5.31
N HIS A 105 -4.57 13.11 5.01
CA HIS A 105 -4.94 12.01 5.92
C HIS A 105 -3.83 11.62 6.91
N THR A 106 -2.62 12.14 6.75
CA THR A 106 -1.46 11.76 7.57
C THR A 106 -0.87 12.93 8.35
N ARG A 107 -1.06 14.18 7.90
CA ARG A 107 -0.49 15.40 8.49
C ARG A 107 -0.73 15.55 10.00
N GLN A 108 -1.90 15.16 10.51
CA GLN A 108 -2.22 15.26 11.94
C GLN A 108 -1.44 14.23 12.75
N LEU A 109 -1.46 12.97 12.29
CA LEU A 109 -0.70 11.86 12.89
C LEU A 109 0.81 12.11 12.85
N PHE A 110 1.32 12.64 11.74
CA PHE A 110 2.72 13.01 11.58
C PHE A 110 3.13 14.08 12.60
N ARG A 111 2.33 15.15 12.76
CA ARG A 111 2.57 16.20 13.77
C ARG A 111 2.54 15.65 15.20
N ALA A 112 1.66 14.69 15.46
CA ALA A 112 1.57 14.00 16.75
C ALA A 112 2.69 12.97 16.96
N LYS A 113 3.61 12.79 16.00
CA LYS A 113 4.65 11.74 16.00
C LYS A 113 4.08 10.32 16.15
N ALA A 114 2.84 10.12 15.70
CA ALA A 114 2.14 8.84 15.79
C ALA A 114 2.37 7.93 14.58
N ILE A 115 3.19 8.35 13.61
CA ILE A 115 3.59 7.51 12.47
C ILE A 115 5.05 7.10 12.67
N PRO A 116 5.35 5.83 13.01
CA PRO A 116 6.72 5.36 13.19
C PRO A 116 7.59 5.62 11.96
N GLU A 117 8.83 6.06 12.16
CA GLU A 117 9.72 6.41 11.04
C GLU A 117 10.05 5.18 10.17
N ASN A 118 10.24 4.02 10.78
CA ASN A 118 10.42 2.74 10.08
C ASN A 118 9.22 2.38 9.19
N PHE A 119 7.98 2.63 9.66
CA PHE A 119 6.77 2.45 8.86
C PHE A 119 6.69 3.44 7.68
N GLN A 120 7.05 4.71 7.91
CA GLN A 120 7.13 5.71 6.84
C GLN A 120 8.10 5.29 5.74
N ARG A 121 9.30 4.82 6.13
CA ARG A 121 10.33 4.34 5.20
C ARG A 121 9.89 3.09 4.44
N LEU A 122 9.24 2.14 5.12
CA LEU A 122 8.64 0.95 4.50
C LEU A 122 7.64 1.34 3.41
N LEU A 123 6.67 2.20 3.73
CA LEU A 123 5.65 2.66 2.79
C LEU A 123 6.29 3.34 1.57
N LEU A 124 7.23 4.26 1.77
CA LEU A 124 7.89 4.97 0.67
C LEU A 124 8.78 4.05 -0.18
N ALA A 125 9.36 3.00 0.40
CA ALA A 125 10.11 2.00 -0.35
C ALA A 125 9.22 1.11 -1.23
N MET A 126 8.01 0.79 -0.75
CA MET A 126 7.01 0.05 -1.52
C MET A 126 6.38 0.91 -2.63
N LEU A 127 6.12 2.20 -2.35
CA LEU A 127 5.56 3.18 -3.28
C LEU A 127 6.58 3.81 -4.25
N MET A 128 7.80 3.26 -4.32
CA MET A 128 8.83 3.73 -5.25
C MET A 128 8.34 3.61 -6.70
N HIS A 129 8.33 4.74 -7.42
CA HIS A 129 7.89 4.79 -8.83
C HIS A 129 8.69 3.83 -9.71
N GLU A 130 10.02 3.88 -9.62
CA GLU A 130 10.93 3.06 -10.44
C GLU A 130 10.94 1.60 -9.94
N PRO A 131 10.44 0.61 -10.72
CA PRO A 131 10.39 -0.79 -10.28
C PRO A 131 11.77 -1.39 -9.98
N SER A 132 12.83 -0.90 -10.63
CA SER A 132 14.20 -1.35 -10.39
C SER A 132 14.80 -0.84 -9.06
N LYS A 133 14.23 0.24 -8.50
CA LYS A 133 14.65 0.84 -7.22
C LYS A 133 13.68 0.51 -6.09
N ARG A 134 12.49 0.00 -6.41
CA ARG A 134 11.51 -0.52 -5.45
C ARG A 134 12.08 -1.77 -4.77
N VAL A 135 11.50 -2.19 -3.66
CA VAL A 135 11.87 -3.46 -3.00
C VAL A 135 11.75 -4.60 -4.03
N GLN A 136 12.82 -5.37 -4.20
CA GLN A 136 12.91 -6.32 -5.32
C GLN A 136 12.13 -7.61 -5.07
N ARG A 137 12.09 -8.09 -3.82
CA ARG A 137 11.31 -9.26 -3.43
C ARG A 137 10.41 -8.99 -2.24
N VAL A 138 9.28 -9.69 -2.21
CA VAL A 138 8.33 -9.61 -1.08
C VAL A 138 8.99 -10.08 0.22
N GLN A 139 9.88 -11.09 0.16
CA GLN A 139 10.62 -11.56 1.34
C GLN A 139 11.50 -10.46 1.94
N ASP A 140 12.10 -9.61 1.10
CA ASP A 140 12.99 -8.53 1.53
C ASP A 140 12.23 -7.46 2.34
N LEU A 141 10.90 -7.40 2.25
CA LEU A 141 10.09 -6.52 3.11
C LEU A 141 10.26 -6.85 4.59
N ARG A 142 10.52 -8.13 4.94
CA ARG A 142 10.76 -8.54 6.33
C ARG A 142 12.05 -7.98 6.90
N GLU A 143 12.96 -7.51 6.05
CA GLU A 143 14.22 -6.93 6.49
C GLU A 143 14.08 -5.48 6.98
N PHE A 144 12.93 -4.84 6.73
CA PHE A 144 12.66 -3.51 7.27
C PHE A 144 12.49 -3.58 8.79
N ASP A 145 13.09 -2.62 9.50
CA ASP A 145 13.06 -2.54 10.97
C ASP A 145 11.63 -2.57 11.53
N PHE A 146 10.65 -2.07 10.76
CA PHE A 146 9.23 -2.15 11.09
C PHE A 146 8.75 -3.57 11.42
N PHE A 147 9.26 -4.58 10.71
CA PHE A 147 8.92 -5.99 10.97
C PHE A 147 9.86 -6.66 11.97
N LYS A 148 11.06 -6.12 12.20
CA LYS A 148 12.03 -6.67 13.17
C LYS A 148 11.71 -6.27 14.60
N GLU A 149 11.22 -5.06 14.80
CA GLU A 149 10.74 -4.57 16.10
C GLU A 149 9.45 -5.28 16.56
N SER A 150 8.85 -6.10 15.69
CA SER A 150 7.51 -6.63 15.84
C SER A 150 7.41 -8.06 16.40
N GLU A 151 8.53 -8.71 16.75
CA GLU A 151 8.48 -10.01 17.44
C GLU A 151 8.02 -9.92 18.91
N GLN A 152 7.91 -8.73 19.49
CA GLN A 152 7.38 -8.55 20.86
C GLN A 152 5.99 -7.95 20.95
N ASP A 153 5.48 -7.22 19.95
CA ASP A 153 4.12 -6.67 20.02
C ASP A 153 3.61 -6.31 18.61
N LEU A 154 3.39 -7.31 17.75
CA LEU A 154 2.44 -7.16 16.63
C LEU A 154 0.99 -7.16 17.17
N CYS A 155 0.75 -6.37 18.20
CA CYS A 155 -0.59 -6.03 18.63
C CYS A 155 -1.11 -5.00 17.63
N PHE A 156 -1.86 -5.47 16.63
CA PHE A 156 -2.78 -4.65 15.84
C PHE A 156 -3.76 -3.81 16.70
N LYS A 157 -3.70 -3.90 18.03
CA LYS A 157 -4.42 -3.06 19.00
C LYS A 157 -4.11 -1.57 18.85
N ASP A 158 -2.91 -1.18 18.43
CA ASP A 158 -2.57 0.24 18.27
C ASP A 158 -2.95 0.81 16.88
N MET A 159 -3.38 -0.06 15.95
CA MET A 159 -3.94 0.33 14.65
C MET A 159 -5.47 0.55 14.73
N GLU A 160 -6.01 0.82 15.93
CA GLU A 160 -7.39 1.30 16.14
C GLU A 160 -7.72 2.61 15.40
N PHE A 161 -6.75 3.23 14.72
CA PHE A 161 -6.92 4.46 13.94
C PHE A 161 -7.79 4.31 12.67
N GLY A 162 -7.85 3.11 12.10
CA GLY A 162 -8.56 2.81 10.84
C GLY A 162 -9.70 1.79 10.97
N ALA A 163 -9.51 0.72 11.75
CA ALA A 163 -10.47 -0.38 11.85
C ALA A 163 -11.83 0.06 12.43
N LYS A 164 -11.85 1.02 13.38
CA LYS A 164 -13.10 1.57 13.92
C LYS A 164 -13.92 2.32 12.86
N ARG A 165 -13.30 2.89 11.82
CA ARG A 165 -14.03 3.58 10.74
C ARG A 165 -14.59 2.62 9.69
N LEU A 166 -13.89 1.53 9.38
CA LEU A 166 -14.38 0.53 8.43
C LEU A 166 -15.52 -0.31 9.05
N ILE A 167 -15.43 -0.65 10.33
CA ILE A 167 -16.48 -1.43 11.02
C ILE A 167 -17.73 -0.59 11.31
N GLN A 168 -17.60 0.72 11.53
CA GLN A 168 -18.78 1.59 11.76
C GLN A 168 -19.51 1.99 10.47
N HIS A 169 -18.88 1.90 9.30
CA HIS A 169 -19.52 2.27 8.04
C HIS A 169 -20.33 1.13 7.39
N GLU A 170 -20.09 -0.13 7.80
CA GLU A 170 -20.92 -1.28 7.37
C GLU A 170 -22.11 -1.57 8.30
N VAL A 171 -22.23 -0.88 9.45
CA VAL A 171 -23.35 -1.06 10.40
C VAL A 171 -24.42 0.04 10.30
N MET A 172 -24.26 1.04 9.42
CA MET A 172 -25.29 2.09 9.20
C MET A 172 -26.01 2.04 7.83
N VAL A 173 -25.97 0.92 7.11
CA VAL A 173 -26.77 0.73 5.87
C VAL A 173 -27.76 -0.45 5.98
N GLN A 174 -28.09 -0.87 7.20
CA GLN A 174 -29.25 -1.73 7.45
C GLN A 174 -29.96 -1.30 8.75
N CYS A 175 -30.70 -0.20 8.66
CA CYS A 175 -31.92 0.06 9.42
C CYS A 175 -32.90 0.78 8.47
#